data_AF-A0A964UZ62-F1
#
_entry.id   AF-A0A964UZ62-F1
#
_cell.length_a   1.000
_cell.length_b   1.000
_cell.length_c   1.000
_cell.angle_alpha   90.00
_cell.angle_beta   90.00
_cell.angle_gamma   90.00
#
_symmetry.space_group_name_H-M   'P 1'
#
loop_
_entity.id
_entity.type
_entity.pdbx_description
1 polymer ?
#
loop_
_entity_poly.entity_id
_entity_poly.type
_entity_poly.pdbx_seq_one_letter_code
_entity_poly.pdbx_strand_id
1 'polypeptide(L)'
;MRACVVGAGPGGIVTAKVLLENGFDVTVFDKYQQVGGIWSAEGCYDGLANQSALRIFEFADLPNRLHFASAVDTQRYLENYAETFGVLDRVRPGTEVISIRPVEGP
;
A
#
# COMPACT_ATOMS: atom_id res chain seq x y z
N MET A 1 15.62 10.42 9.86
CA MET A 1 14.39 10.68 10.66
C MET A 1 13.51 9.44 10.61
N ARG A 2 12.75 9.12 11.67
CA ARG A 2 11.85 7.95 11.67
C ARG A 2 10.45 8.37 11.27
N ALA A 3 9.79 7.58 10.41
CA ALA A 3 8.40 7.78 10.02
C ALA A 3 7.62 6.48 10.14
N CYS A 4 6.36 6.57 10.57
CA CYS A 4 5.41 5.47 10.48
C CYS A 4 4.33 5.79 9.46
N VAL A 5 3.92 4.77 8.69
CA VAL A 5 2.77 4.82 7.80
C VAL A 5 1.72 3.85 8.33
N VAL A 6 0.47 4.31 8.43
CA VAL A 6 -0.65 3.49 8.90
C VAL A 6 -1.52 3.13 7.70
N GLY A 7 -1.60 1.82 7.42
CA GLY A 7 -2.19 1.25 6.22
C GLY A 7 -1.17 1.05 5.11
N ALA A 8 -1.21 -0.13 4.49
CA ALA A 8 -0.45 -0.58 3.33
C ALA A 8 -1.36 -0.79 2.09
N GLY A 9 -2.46 -0.04 2.01
CA GLY A 9 -3.23 0.13 0.77
C GLY A 9 -2.50 1.01 -0.27
N PRO A 10 -3.13 1.34 -1.41
CA PRO A 10 -2.51 2.11 -2.49
C PRO A 10 -1.84 3.42 -2.02
N GLY A 11 -2.52 4.20 -1.18
CA GLY A 11 -1.94 5.44 -0.63
C GLY A 11 -0.80 5.21 0.35
N GLY A 12 -0.85 4.12 1.12
CA GLY A 12 0.17 3.75 2.10
C GLY A 12 1.47 3.32 1.45
N ILE A 13 1.40 2.46 0.42
CA ILE A 13 2.60 2.00 -0.29
C ILE A 13 3.30 3.14 -1.05
N VAL A 14 2.53 4.07 -1.65
CA VAL A 14 3.10 5.27 -2.28
C VAL A 14 3.74 6.19 -1.24
N THR A 15 3.08 6.40 -0.10
CA THR A 15 3.61 7.23 0.99
C THR A 15 4.93 6.66 1.53
N ALA A 16 4.96 5.35 1.78
CA ALA A 16 6.17 4.65 2.22
C ALA A 16 7.30 4.80 1.20
N LYS A 17 7.01 4.56 -0.08
CA LYS A 17 7.97 4.73 -1.18
C LYS A 17 8.57 6.14 -1.21
N VAL A 18 7.74 7.19 -1.16
CA VAL A 18 8.21 8.58 -1.17
C VAL A 18 9.07 8.89 0.06
N LEU A 19 8.67 8.43 1.24
CA LEU A 19 9.46 8.63 2.47
C LEU A 19 10.82 7.91 2.38
N LEU A 20 10.87 6.69 1.83
CA LEU A 20 12.10 5.94 1.60
C LEU A 20 13.04 6.69 0.66
N GLU A 21 12.54 7.20 -0.48
CA GLU A 21 13.32 7.99 -1.42
C GLU A 21 13.90 9.28 -0.81
N ASN A 22 13.23 9.82 0.21
CA ASN A 22 13.69 11.00 0.95
C ASN A 22 14.54 10.66 2.18
N GLY A 23 15.01 9.41 2.31
CA GLY A 23 15.97 8.99 3.34
C GLY A 23 15.36 8.80 4.74
N PHE A 24 14.05 8.61 4.84
CA PHE A 24 13.42 8.25 6.11
C PHE A 24 13.62 6.78 6.45
N ASP A 25 13.74 6.49 7.74
CA ASP A 25 13.59 5.15 8.28
C ASP A 25 12.10 4.88 8.49
N VAL A 26 11.50 4.14 7.55
CA VAL A 26 10.05 3.94 7.44
C VAL A 26 9.66 2.57 8.01
N THR A 27 8.60 2.55 8.82
CA THR A 27 7.83 1.34 9.15
C THR A 27 6.38 1.52 8.72
N VAL A 28 5.83 0.55 8.00
CA VAL A 28 4.42 0.52 7.59
C VAL A 28 3.69 -0.49 8.45
N PHE A 29 2.55 -0.10 9.03
CA PHE A 29 1.69 -1.01 9.80
C PHE A 29 0.39 -1.23 9.04
N ASP A 30 -0.02 -2.49 8.84
CA ASP A 30 -1.34 -2.82 8.31
C ASP A 30 -1.97 -3.94 9.13
N LYS A 31 -3.29 -3.87 9.30
CA LYS A 31 -4.07 -4.89 10.01
C LYS A 31 -4.23 -6.18 9.20
N TYR A 32 -4.17 -6.11 7.87
CA TYR A 32 -4.23 -7.28 6.98
C TYR A 32 -2.86 -7.94 6.84
N GLN A 33 -2.84 -9.17 6.34
CA GLN A 33 -1.63 -9.97 6.17
C GLN A 33 -0.79 -9.58 4.95
N GLN A 34 -1.38 -8.82 4.03
CA GLN A 34 -0.76 -8.41 2.77
C GLN A 34 -1.06 -6.95 2.46
N VAL A 35 -0.23 -6.34 1.61
CA VAL A 35 -0.47 -4.99 1.10
C VAL A 35 -1.69 -4.94 0.18
N GLY A 36 -2.09 -3.75 -0.24
CA GLY A 36 -3.14 -3.51 -1.23
C GLY A 36 -4.52 -3.16 -0.67
N GLY A 37 -4.73 -3.30 0.64
CA GLY A 37 -5.90 -2.76 1.32
C GLY A 37 -7.20 -3.37 0.78
N ILE A 38 -8.09 -2.56 0.20
CA ILE A 38 -9.38 -3.03 -0.36
C ILE A 38 -9.24 -4.05 -1.49
N TRP A 39 -8.05 -4.14 -2.10
CA TRP A 39 -7.76 -5.08 -3.18
C TRP A 39 -7.20 -6.41 -2.67
N SER A 40 -6.78 -6.45 -1.40
CA SER A 40 -6.32 -7.69 -0.75
C SER A 40 -7.47 -8.66 -0.52
N ALA A 41 -7.14 -9.94 -0.32
CA ALA A 41 -8.12 -10.98 -0.02
C ALA A 41 -9.00 -10.68 1.22
N GLU A 42 -8.44 -10.01 2.22
CA GLU A 42 -9.16 -9.63 3.45
C GLU A 42 -9.96 -8.33 3.31
N GLY A 43 -9.62 -7.49 2.33
CA GLY A 43 -10.25 -6.20 2.10
C GLY A 43 -11.29 -6.17 0.98
N CYS A 44 -11.32 -7.19 0.12
CA CYS A 44 -12.22 -7.25 -1.03
C CYS A 44 -13.52 -8.01 -0.72
N TYR A 45 -14.62 -7.57 -1.33
CA TYR A 45 -15.83 -8.38 -1.44
C TYR A 45 -15.84 -9.20 -2.73
N ASP A 46 -16.62 -10.28 -2.77
CA ASP A 46 -16.73 -11.16 -3.93
C ASP A 46 -17.21 -10.40 -5.18
N GLY A 47 -16.41 -10.46 -6.25
CA GLY A 47 -16.72 -9.79 -7.52
C GLY A 47 -16.29 -8.32 -7.59
N LEU A 48 -15.55 -7.80 -6.62
CA LEU A 48 -14.92 -6.49 -6.74
C LEU A 48 -14.05 -6.44 -8.01
N ALA A 49 -14.27 -5.41 -8.82
CA ALA A 49 -13.49 -5.14 -10.01
C ALA A 49 -13.16 -3.65 -10.11
N ASN A 50 -12.00 -3.36 -10.65
CA ASN A 50 -11.58 -2.03 -11.00
C ASN A 50 -12.44 -1.51 -12.16
N GLN A 51 -13.07 -0.34 -11.98
CA GLN A 51 -13.93 0.27 -12.99
C GLN A 51 -13.17 1.26 -13.90
N SER A 52 -11.85 1.33 -13.77
CA SER A 52 -11.00 2.23 -14.55
C SER A 52 -10.59 1.61 -15.89
N ALA A 53 -10.61 2.43 -16.93
CA ALA A 53 -10.04 2.10 -18.23
C ALA A 53 -8.50 2.12 -18.18
N LEU A 54 -7.87 1.78 -19.31
CA LEU A 54 -6.42 1.59 -19.40
C LEU A 54 -5.70 2.88 -18.98
N ARG A 55 -4.66 2.75 -18.16
CA ARG A 55 -3.79 3.84 -17.69
C ARG A 55 -4.47 4.90 -16.81
N ILE A 56 -5.69 4.66 -16.36
CA ILE A 56 -6.36 5.51 -15.35
C ILE A 56 -5.98 5.05 -13.94
N PHE A 57 -5.77 3.75 -13.76
CA PHE A 57 -5.34 3.16 -12.49
C PHE A 57 -3.88 2.70 -12.58
N GLU A 58 -2.95 3.65 -12.59
CA GLU A 58 -1.50 3.38 -12.58
C GLU A 58 -0.76 4.43 -11.75
N PHE A 59 0.33 4.01 -11.12
CA PHE A 59 1.32 4.89 -10.53
C PHE A 59 2.30 5.33 -11.62
N ALA A 60 2.67 6.60 -11.61
CA ALA A 60 3.46 7.23 -12.66
C ALA A 60 4.85 6.58 -12.87
N ASP A 61 5.39 5.97 -11.82
CA ASP A 61 6.68 5.29 -11.75
C ASP A 61 6.60 3.78 -11.97
N LEU A 62 5.38 3.22 -12.14
CA LEU A 62 5.20 1.82 -12.52
C LEU A 62 3.96 1.64 -13.40
N PRO A 63 4.11 1.73 -14.73
CA PRO A 63 2.99 1.58 -15.65
C PRO A 63 2.40 0.17 -15.60
N ASN A 64 1.11 0.05 -15.91
CA ASN A 64 0.47 -1.26 -16.08
C ASN A 64 -0.45 -1.30 -17.30
N ARG A 65 -1.03 -2.47 -17.58
CA ARG A 65 -1.97 -2.68 -18.69
C ARG A 65 -3.35 -3.12 -18.19
N LEU A 66 -3.67 -2.82 -16.93
CA LEU A 66 -4.97 -3.14 -16.35
C LEU A 66 -6.06 -2.32 -17.03
N HIS A 67 -7.14 -3.00 -17.40
CA HIS A 67 -8.31 -2.41 -18.06
C HIS A 67 -9.55 -3.13 -17.56
N PHE A 68 -10.40 -2.44 -16.81
CA PHE A 68 -11.53 -3.05 -16.10
C PHE A 68 -11.15 -4.34 -15.35
N ALA A 69 -10.01 -4.30 -14.65
CA ALA A 69 -9.34 -5.48 -14.13
C ALA A 69 -10.02 -6.04 -12.88
N SER A 70 -9.81 -7.34 -12.63
CA SER A 70 -10.27 -7.98 -11.41
C SER A 70 -9.56 -7.40 -10.17
N ALA A 71 -10.14 -7.61 -8.98
CA ALA A 71 -9.44 -7.31 -7.73
C ALA A 71 -8.11 -8.07 -7.61
N VAL A 72 -8.06 -9.32 -8.09
CA VAL A 72 -6.84 -10.15 -8.08
C VAL A 72 -5.73 -9.54 -8.92
N ASP A 73 -6.04 -9.08 -10.14
CA ASP A 73 -5.02 -8.46 -11.01
C ASP A 73 -4.57 -7.10 -10.48
N THR A 74 -5.52 -6.32 -9.94
CA THR A 74 -5.23 -5.05 -9.28
C THR A 74 -4.33 -5.26 -8.06
N GLN A 75 -4.59 -6.30 -7.28
CA GLN A 75 -3.78 -6.65 -6.12
C GLN A 75 -2.36 -7.02 -6.48
N ARG A 76 -2.17 -7.86 -7.50
CA ARG A 76 -0.82 -8.23 -7.99
C ARG A 76 -0.03 -7.01 -8.43
N TYR A 77 -0.68 -6.04 -9.05
CA TYR A 77 -0.04 -4.78 -9.42
C TYR A 77 0.44 -3.99 -8.21
N LEU A 78 -0.39 -3.87 -7.17
CA LEU A 78 -0.03 -3.16 -5.94
C LEU A 78 1.07 -3.86 -5.15
N GLU A 79 1.06 -5.19 -5.11
CA GLU A 79 2.11 -5.99 -4.50
C GLU A 79 3.44 -5.85 -5.25
N ASN A 80 3.40 -5.95 -6.58
CA ASN A 80 4.57 -5.70 -7.43
C ASN A 80 5.12 -4.27 -7.26
N TYR A 81 4.25 -3.27 -7.09
CA TYR A 81 4.68 -1.91 -6.77
C TYR A 81 5.43 -1.84 -5.44
N ALA A 82 4.84 -2.41 -4.38
CA ALA A 82 5.46 -2.43 -3.07
C ALA A 82 6.80 -3.19 -3.07
N GLU A 83 6.92 -4.28 -3.83
CA GLU A 83 8.16 -5.04 -3.99
C GLU A 83 9.23 -4.23 -4.73
N THR A 84 8.86 -3.67 -5.90
CA THR A 84 9.77 -2.91 -6.77
C THR A 84 10.45 -1.76 -6.05
N PHE A 85 9.73 -1.09 -5.15
CA PHE A 85 10.25 0.07 -4.42
C PHE A 85 10.71 -0.25 -2.98
N GLY A 86 10.88 -1.54 -2.64
CA GLY A 86 11.40 -1.98 -1.34
C GLY A 86 10.49 -1.65 -0.16
N VAL A 87 9.19 -1.43 -0.42
CA VAL A 87 8.19 -1.15 0.62
C VAL A 87 7.82 -2.43 1.37
N LEU A 88 7.76 -3.59 0.70
CA LEU A 88 7.38 -4.86 1.35
C LEU A 88 8.22 -5.17 2.59
N ASP A 89 9.55 -4.95 2.50
CA ASP A 89 10.48 -5.19 3.61
C ASP A 89 10.25 -4.26 4.82
N ARG A 90 9.44 -3.21 4.65
CA ARG A 90 9.09 -2.23 5.70
C ARG A 90 7.71 -2.46 6.29
N VAL A 91 6.93 -3.39 5.73
CA VAL A 91 5.58 -3.69 6.19
C VAL A 91 5.62 -4.63 7.40
N ARG A 92 4.86 -4.27 8.42
CA ARG A 92 4.49 -5.11 9.56
C ARG A 92 3.03 -5.53 9.36
N PRO A 93 2.78 -6.68 8.72
CA PRO A 93 1.42 -7.17 8.50
C PRO A 93 0.78 -7.62 9.82
N GLY A 94 -0.54 -7.77 9.83
CA GLY A 94 -1.29 -8.23 11.01
C GLY A 94 -1.14 -7.31 12.24
N THR A 95 -0.75 -6.06 12.04
CA THR A 95 -0.48 -5.09 13.10
C THR A 95 -1.47 -3.93 13.01
N GLU A 96 -2.57 -4.03 13.76
CA GLU A 96 -3.55 -2.95 13.85
C GLU A 96 -3.05 -1.79 14.71
N VAL A 97 -3.10 -0.58 14.16
CA VAL A 97 -2.82 0.64 14.91
C VAL A 97 -4.11 1.13 15.57
N ILE A 98 -4.21 0.93 16.89
CA ILE A 98 -5.42 1.26 17.66
C ILE A 98 -5.47 2.73 18.12
N SER A 99 -4.32 3.41 18.23
CA SER A 99 -4.26 4.81 18.63
C SER A 99 -2.94 5.45 18.25
N ILE A 100 -2.97 6.75 17.98
CA ILE A 100 -1.80 7.62 17.83
C ILE A 100 -1.98 8.76 18.82
N ARG A 101 -0.95 9.04 19.62
CA ARG A 101 -0.97 10.12 20.61
C ARG A 101 0.26 11.00 20.42
N PRO A 102 0.12 12.33 20.54
CA PRO A 102 1.29 13.18 20.70
C PRO A 102 2.09 12.68 21.89
N VAL A 103 3.41 12.54 21.72
CA VAL A 103 4.30 12.46 22.87
C VAL A 103 4.36 13.86 23.46
N GLU A 104 4.09 13.99 24.76
CA GLU A 104 4.48 15.21 25.47
C GLU A 104 6.00 15.35 25.30
N GLY A 105 6.42 16.45 24.69
CA GLY A 105 7.83 16.77 24.52
C GLY A 105 8.45 17.19 25.86
N PRO A 106 9.76 17.47 25.89
CA PRO A 106 10.29 18.34 26.94
C PRO A 106 9.53 19.67 27.00
#